data_AF-A0A9J8AZ98-F1
#
_entry.id   AF-A0A9J8AZ98-F1
#
_cell.length_a   1.000
_cell.length_b   1.000
_cell.length_c   1.000
_cell.angle_alpha   90.00
_cell.angle_beta   90.00
_cell.angle_gamma   90.00
#
_symmetry.space_group_name_H-M   'P 1'
#
loop_
_entity.id
_entity.type
_entity.pdbx_description
1 polymer ?
#
loop_
_entity_poly.entity_id
_entity_poly.type
_entity_poly.pdbx_seq_one_letter_code
_entity_poly.pdbx_strand_id
1 'polypeptide(L)' 'MSYSSRSSSRAADCKVYVGDLGNGAAKGELERAFSYYGPLRSVWVARNPPGFAFVEYEDARDAEDAVKGMDGK' A
#
# COMPACT_ATOMS: atom_id res chain seq x y z
N MET A 1 -11.81 25.22 -14.36
CA MET A 1 -11.37 23.90 -13.88
C MET A 1 -10.54 24.13 -12.63
N SER A 2 -11.16 23.95 -11.47
CA SER A 2 -10.55 24.25 -10.17
C SER A 2 -9.42 23.26 -9.91
N TYR A 3 -8.18 23.73 -9.93
CA TYR A 3 -7.08 23.00 -9.32
C TYR A 3 -7.32 23.07 -7.81
N SER A 4 -8.00 22.09 -7.24
CA SER A 4 -7.99 21.94 -5.80
C SER A 4 -6.54 21.70 -5.40
N SER A 5 -5.95 22.71 -4.77
CA SER A 5 -4.65 22.70 -4.14
C SER A 5 -4.56 21.55 -3.14
N ARG A 6 -4.23 20.35 -3.62
CA ARG A 6 -3.70 19.25 -2.80
C ARG A 6 -2.18 19.47 -2.66
N SER A 7 -1.80 20.66 -2.22
CA SER A 7 -0.48 20.88 -1.65
C SER A 7 -0.53 20.22 -0.27
N SER A 8 0.31 19.20 -0.06
CA SER A 8 0.31 18.28 1.09
C SER A 8 -0.55 17.02 0.94
N SER A 9 -0.25 16.12 0.00
CA SER A 9 -0.61 14.69 0.16
C SER A 9 0.14 13.69 -0.72
N ARG A 10 1.28 14.02 -1.36
CA ARG A 10 2.06 13.00 -2.12
C ARG A 10 2.45 11.78 -1.28
N ALA A 11 2.64 11.96 0.03
CA ALA A 11 2.93 10.86 0.95
C ALA A 11 1.71 10.00 1.32
N ALA A 12 0.49 10.54 1.22
CA ALA A 12 -0.72 9.76 1.48
C ALA A 12 -1.15 8.95 0.25
N ASP A 13 -0.90 9.48 -0.95
CA ASP A 13 -1.23 8.83 -2.21
C ASP A 13 -0.39 7.56 -2.45
N CYS A 14 0.87 7.55 -1.98
CA CYS A 14 1.73 6.38 -2.08
C CYS A 14 1.49 5.31 -0.99
N LYS A 15 0.59 5.55 -0.04
CA LYS A 15 0.40 4.66 1.13
C LYS A 15 -0.83 3.78 0.94
N VAL A 16 -0.57 2.50 0.74
CA VAL A 16 -1.56 1.44 0.61
C VAL A 16 -1.81 0.80 1.97
N TYR A 17 -3.08 0.74 2.34
CA TYR A 17 -3.54 0.02 3.51
C TYR A 17 -3.99 -1.38 3.11
N VAL A 18 -3.54 -2.38 3.86
CA VAL A 18 -3.89 -3.78 3.63
C VAL A 18 -4.51 -4.34 4.91
N GLY A 19 -5.80 -4.62 4.85
CA GLY A 19 -6.56 -5.25 5.93
C GLY A 19 -6.94 -6.69 5.54
N ASP A 20 -7.54 -7.42 6.49
CA ASP A 20 -7.97 -8.81 6.31
C ASP A 20 -6.85 -9.75 5.85
N LEU A 21 -5.63 -9.44 6.27
CA LEU A 21 -4.48 -10.30 6.04
C LEU A 21 -4.67 -11.59 6.85
N GLY A 22 -5.05 -12.67 6.17
CA GLY A 22 -5.11 -14.00 6.78
C GLY A 22 -3.79 -14.39 7.43
N ASN A 23 -3.78 -15.48 8.21
CA ASN A 23 -2.62 -15.91 9.03
C ASN A 23 -1.29 -16.11 8.26
N GLY A 24 -1.28 -16.05 6.92
CA GLY A 24 -0.10 -16.17 6.07
C GLY A 24 0.51 -14.86 5.56
N ALA A 25 -0.15 -13.72 5.71
CA ALA A 25 0.34 -12.46 5.13
C ALA A 25 1.38 -11.79 6.06
N ALA A 26 2.61 -12.28 5.97
CA ALA A 26 3.77 -11.69 6.61
C ALA A 26 4.40 -10.59 5.72
N LYS A 27 5.25 -9.75 6.32
CA LYS A 27 5.98 -8.68 5.60
C LYS A 27 6.61 -9.17 4.31
N GLY A 28 7.21 -10.37 4.29
CA GLY A 28 7.84 -10.93 3.09
C GLY A 28 6.87 -11.32 1.97
N GLU A 29 5.64 -11.70 2.30
CA GLU A 29 4.60 -11.96 1.29
C GLU A 29 4.06 -10.65 0.73
N LEU A 30 3.77 -9.66 1.59
CA LEU A 30 3.41 -8.32 1.14
C LEU A 30 4.51 -7.71 0.28
N GLU A 31 5.76 -7.74 0.74
CA GLU A 31 6.88 -7.18 0.00
C GLU A 31 7.01 -7.82 -1.39
N ARG A 32 6.89 -9.15 -1.51
CA ARG A 32 6.91 -9.82 -2.82
C ARG A 32 5.69 -9.50 -3.69
N ALA A 33 4.50 -9.55 -3.12
CA ALA A 33 3.25 -9.33 -3.87
C ALA A 33 3.11 -7.87 -4.32
N PHE A 34 3.48 -6.92 -3.48
CA PHE A 34 3.43 -5.49 -3.77
C PHE A 34 4.63 -5.04 -4.63
N SER A 35 5.82 -5.65 -4.46
CA SER A 35 6.99 -5.37 -5.32
C SER A 35 6.78 -5.75 -6.78
N TYR A 36 5.76 -6.59 -7.08
CA TYR A 36 5.38 -6.90 -8.45
C TYR A 36 4.84 -5.66 -9.21
N TYR A 37 4.13 -4.78 -8.51
CA TYR A 37 3.54 -3.57 -9.10
C TYR A 37 4.57 -2.45 -9.25
N GLY A 38 5.51 -2.33 -8.30
CA GLY A 38 6.51 -1.28 -8.32
C GLY A 38 7.44 -1.28 -7.10
N PRO A 39 8.45 -0.40 -7.10
CA PRO A 39 9.39 -0.28 -6.00
C PRO A 39 8.69 0.20 -4.72
N LEU A 40 8.85 -0.61 -3.67
CA LEU A 40 8.31 -0.32 -2.35
C LEU A 40 9.28 0.56 -1.58
N ARG A 41 8.77 1.70 -1.11
CA ARG A 41 9.49 2.59 -0.21
C ARG A 41 9.60 2.01 1.19
N SER A 42 8.51 1.46 1.71
CA SER A 42 8.50 0.82 3.03
C SER A 42 7.33 -0.14 3.21
N VAL A 43 7.55 -1.25 3.92
CA VAL A 43 6.50 -2.19 4.29
C VAL A 43 6.45 -2.35 5.80
N TRP A 44 5.32 -2.00 6.40
CA TRP A 44 5.08 -2.11 7.82
C TRP A 44 3.91 -3.06 8.08
N VAL A 45 4.13 -4.10 8.88
CA VAL A 45 3.07 -5.05 9.25
C VAL A 45 2.68 -4.80 10.70
N ALA A 46 1.41 -4.48 10.91
CA ALA A 46 0.85 -4.32 12.23
C ALA A 46 0.73 -5.69 12.89
N ARG A 47 1.19 -5.79 14.14
CA ARG A 47 1.01 -6.98 14.97
C ARG A 47 -0.15 -6.85 15.95
N ASN A 48 -0.69 -5.64 16.11
CA ASN A 48 -1.82 -5.35 16.98
C ASN A 48 -2.59 -4.12 16.45
N PRO A 49 -3.82 -4.27 15.93
CA PRO A 49 -4.54 -5.53 15.73
C PRO A 49 -3.86 -6.46 14.69
N PRO A 50 -4.00 -7.79 14.84
CA PRO A 50 -3.49 -8.76 13.86
C PRO A 50 -4.28 -8.68 12.55
N GLY A 51 -3.61 -8.88 11.41
CA GLY A 51 -4.24 -8.87 10.09
C GLY A 51 -4.19 -7.53 9.35
N PHE A 52 -3.30 -6.63 9.77
CA PHE A 52 -3.16 -5.29 9.20
C PHE A 52 -1.73 -5.06 8.72
N ALA A 53 -1.57 -4.39 7.58
CA ALA A 53 -0.29 -3.90 7.11
C ALA A 53 -0.46 -2.60 6.33
N PHE A 54 0.66 -1.91 6.19
CA PHE A 54 0.79 -0.70 5.41
C PHE A 54 1.97 -0.88 4.46
N VAL A 55 1.72 -0.61 3.19
CA VAL A 55 2.72 -0.63 2.14
C VAL A 55 2.84 0.78 1.61
N GLU A 56 4.05 1.30 1.54
CA GLU A 56 4.34 2.62 1.00
C GLU A 56 5.18 2.45 -0.26
N TYR A 57 4.75 3.06 -1.34
CA TYR A 57 5.45 3.06 -2.63
C TYR A 57 6.31 4.30 -2.82
N GLU A 58 7.26 4.23 -3.76
CA GLU A 58 7.99 5.41 -4.21
C GLU A 58 7.12 6.31 -5.10
N ASP A 59 6.30 5.72 -5.97
CA ASP A 59 5.39 6.44 -6.86
C ASP A 59 3.93 6.18 -6.49
N ALA A 60 3.11 7.23 -6.57
CA ALA A 60 1.69 7.14 -6.27
C ALA A 60 0.92 6.33 -7.32
N ARG A 61 1.40 6.32 -8.57
CA ARG A 61 0.80 5.54 -9.65
C ARG A 61 0.88 4.05 -9.36
N ASP A 62 2.04 3.59 -8.89
CA ASP A 62 2.27 2.19 -8.53
C ASP A 62 1.42 1.78 -7.33
N ALA A 63 1.26 2.68 -6.34
CA ALA A 63 0.36 2.49 -5.21
C ALA A 63 -1.11 2.35 -5.67
N GLU A 64 -1.57 3.23 -6.57
CA GLU A 64 -2.93 3.13 -7.13
C GLU A 64 -3.16 1.83 -7.89
N ASP A 65 -2.21 1.39 -8.71
CA ASP A 65 -2.28 0.13 -9.45
C ASP A 65 -2.30 -1.08 -8.50
N ALA A 66 -1.47 -1.05 -7.46
CA ALA A 66 -1.45 -2.10 -6.44
C ALA A 66 -2.76 -2.17 -5.66
N VAL A 67 -3.33 -1.02 -5.26
CA VAL A 67 -4.66 -0.97 -4.63
C VAL A 67 -5.70 -1.52 -5.57
N LYS A 68 -5.76 -1.05 -6.82
CA LYS A 68 -6.76 -1.54 -7.80
C LYS A 68 -6.60 -3.02 -8.13
N GLY A 69 -5.38 -3.55 -8.09
CA GLY A 69 -5.09 -4.96 -8.35
C GLY A 69 -5.34 -5.88 -7.16
N MET A 70 -5.29 -5.36 -5.94
CA MET A 70 -5.48 -6.11 -4.68
C MET A 70 -6.88 -5.92 -4.07
N ASP A 71 -7.54 -4.78 -4.35
CA ASP A 71 -8.89 -4.48 -3.90
C ASP A 71 -9.89 -5.36 -4.68
N GLY A 72 -10.49 -6.32 -3.97
CA GLY A 72 -11.48 -7.25 -4.53
C GLY A 72 -11.04 -8.71 -4.66
N LYS A 73 -9.93 -9.12 -4.03
CA LYS A 73 -9.47 -10.51 -4.01
C LYS A 73 -9.40 -11.10 -2.60
#